data_AF-F6URK8-F1
#
_entry.id   AF-F6URK8-F1
#
_cell.length_a   1.000
_cell.length_b   1.000
_cell.length_c   1.000
_cell.angle_alpha   90.00
_cell.angle_beta   90.00
_cell.angle_gamma   90.00
#
_symmetry.space_group_name_H-M   'P 1'
#
loop_
_entity.id
_entity.type
_entity.pdbx_description
1 polymer ?
#
loop_
_entity_poly.entity_id
_entity_poly.type
_entity_poly.pdbx_seq_one_letter_code
_entity_poly.pdbx_strand_id
1 'polypeptide(L)'
;NGCIRFYKKRYYSTCKRYGCWYKYKTRYCFVRYCLQPFKFCFNPTKYTGLKTCVFPAVVRDGATIIKEHCEKLEKAILEYETQFGEWKLKWTTYHTEYCTKYDEIIKSRHDWYIEYLRSQYICANNSTELTDEQKAKLAEVQKECDEKRTAAVEAYKLKLAEILLECATKFSTSIIDYRTKAKSYIQSIGDNFDACQKKRSEDIKAYKEKLEAKGISAKQSLFESMNKAKKSHWTKYLDILKLHHDDFVVNGDVCDGPTDIVTMANKYSEKLSEYCAAVLLECDKYWEDIILGWYSTIPAATSARNRNASCPDSAGVVITHGA
;
A
#
# COMPACT_ATOMS: atom_id res chain seq x y z
N ASN A 1 42.70 -23.48 -6.62
CA ASN A 1 43.01 -24.55 -5.64
C ASN A 1 43.45 -25.89 -6.25
N GLY A 2 44.20 -25.91 -7.37
CA GLY A 2 44.43 -27.15 -8.14
C GLY A 2 45.81 -27.81 -8.10
N CYS A 3 46.93 -27.08 -7.94
CA CYS A 3 48.24 -27.65 -8.38
C CYS A 3 49.40 -27.54 -7.40
N ILE A 4 49.20 -27.74 -6.10
CA ILE A 4 50.30 -28.04 -5.17
C ILE A 4 49.83 -29.10 -4.16
N ARG A 5 49.79 -30.37 -4.60
CA ARG A 5 49.63 -31.53 -3.72
C ARG A 5 50.97 -32.27 -3.67
N PHE A 6 51.69 -32.19 -2.55
CA PHE A 6 52.92 -32.94 -2.33
C PHE A 6 52.60 -34.28 -1.64
N TYR A 7 52.75 -35.39 -2.38
CA TYR A 7 52.70 -36.75 -1.85
C TYR A 7 54.12 -37.28 -1.57
N LYS A 8 54.24 -38.09 -0.52
CA LYS A 8 55.49 -38.56 0.07
C LYS A 8 55.93 -39.89 -0.56
N LYS A 9 56.94 -39.87 -1.43
CA LYS A 9 58.01 -40.88 -1.59
C LYS A 9 58.85 -40.51 -2.82
N ARG A 10 60.11 -40.12 -2.59
CA ARG A 10 61.18 -39.85 -3.59
C ARG A 10 60.69 -39.32 -4.95
N TYR A 11 60.40 -38.02 -5.07
CA TYR A 11 60.27 -37.37 -6.37
C TYR A 11 60.82 -35.95 -6.35
N TYR A 12 61.61 -35.62 -7.37
CA TYR A 12 61.86 -34.27 -7.81
C TYR A 12 60.56 -33.70 -8.43
N SER A 13 60.18 -32.46 -8.11
CA SER A 13 59.02 -31.81 -8.73
C SER A 13 59.47 -30.79 -9.76
N THR A 14 59.14 -31.02 -11.03
CA THR A 14 59.29 -30.04 -12.11
C THR A 14 58.16 -29.01 -12.08
N CYS A 15 58.46 -27.75 -11.76
CA CYS A 15 57.62 -26.63 -12.20
C CYS A 15 58.16 -26.15 -13.56
N LYS A 16 57.56 -26.66 -14.65
CA LYS A 16 57.98 -26.37 -16.04
C LYS A 16 57.93 -24.88 -16.42
N ARG A 17 57.34 -24.01 -15.58
CA ARG A 17 57.29 -22.55 -15.79
C ARG A 17 58.39 -21.75 -15.11
N TYR A 18 59.15 -22.30 -14.15
CA TYR A 18 60.12 -21.52 -13.36
C TYR A 18 61.46 -22.22 -13.02
N GLY A 19 61.83 -23.30 -13.72
CA GLY A 19 63.25 -23.68 -13.93
C GLY A 19 64.18 -23.83 -12.71
N CYS A 20 63.79 -24.45 -11.60
CA CYS A 20 64.72 -24.75 -10.49
C CYS A 20 64.45 -26.12 -9.82
N TRP A 21 65.53 -26.85 -9.49
CA TRP A 21 65.53 -28.17 -8.83
C TRP A 21 66.26 -28.09 -7.50
N TYR A 22 65.60 -28.37 -6.36
CA TYR A 22 66.29 -28.51 -5.07
C TYR A 22 65.72 -29.66 -4.21
N LYS A 23 66.62 -30.30 -3.45
CA LYS A 23 66.39 -31.49 -2.61
C LYS A 23 66.22 -31.07 -1.15
N TYR A 24 65.04 -31.27 -0.55
CA TYR A 24 64.76 -30.89 0.85
C TYR A 24 64.79 -32.07 1.83
N LYS A 25 65.45 -31.90 2.99
CA LYS A 25 65.27 -32.72 4.21
C LYS A 25 64.51 -31.93 5.29
N THR A 26 63.48 -32.58 5.86
CA THR A 26 62.89 -32.39 7.22
C THR A 26 62.49 -30.98 7.70
N ARG A 27 61.54 -30.27 7.05
CA ARG A 27 60.88 -29.05 7.60
C ARG A 27 59.36 -28.92 7.31
N TYR A 28 58.60 -30.01 7.31
CA TYR A 28 57.21 -30.02 6.83
C TYR A 28 56.18 -29.24 7.70
N CYS A 29 56.48 -28.94 8.97
CA CYS A 29 55.57 -28.17 9.84
C CYS A 29 55.56 -26.65 9.54
N PHE A 30 56.68 -26.06 9.13
CA PHE A 30 56.77 -24.62 8.85
C PHE A 30 56.00 -24.22 7.59
N VAL A 31 55.97 -25.08 6.57
CA VAL A 31 55.35 -24.79 5.27
C VAL A 31 53.82 -24.66 5.38
N ARG A 32 53.16 -25.40 6.28
CA ARG A 32 51.69 -25.33 6.44
C ARG A 32 51.19 -23.98 6.95
N TYR A 33 51.94 -23.32 7.83
CA TYR A 33 51.63 -21.96 8.33
C TYR A 33 51.78 -20.89 7.23
N CYS A 34 52.63 -21.15 6.23
CA CYS A 34 52.88 -20.28 5.09
C CYS A 34 52.00 -20.60 3.86
N LEU A 35 51.19 -21.67 3.90
CA LEU A 35 50.39 -22.15 2.76
C LEU A 35 48.90 -21.77 2.79
N GLN A 36 48.41 -21.03 3.80
CA GLN A 36 47.07 -20.41 3.74
C GLN A 36 47.02 -18.86 3.64
N PRO A 37 47.97 -18.15 3.00
CA PRO A 37 47.84 -16.71 2.80
C PRO A 37 46.75 -16.34 1.79
N PHE A 38 46.30 -17.28 0.94
CA PHE A 38 45.32 -17.04 -0.12
C PHE A 38 43.93 -17.65 0.19
N LYS A 39 43.56 -17.77 1.46
CA LYS A 39 42.22 -18.18 1.87
C LYS A 39 41.30 -16.96 1.89
N PHE A 40 40.28 -16.98 1.03
CA PHE A 40 39.28 -15.94 0.91
C PHE A 40 38.60 -15.67 2.26
N CYS A 41 38.70 -14.44 2.76
CA CYS A 41 38.27 -14.05 4.11
C CYS A 41 37.06 -13.11 4.13
N PHE A 42 36.50 -12.79 2.97
CA PHE A 42 35.31 -11.97 2.88
C PHE A 42 34.07 -12.82 3.17
N ASN A 43 33.39 -12.50 4.28
CA ASN A 43 32.12 -13.11 4.64
C ASN A 43 30.98 -12.14 4.28
N PRO A 44 30.15 -12.44 3.28
CA PRO A 44 29.02 -11.61 2.92
C PRO A 44 28.06 -11.48 4.11
N THR A 45 27.71 -10.24 4.46
CA THR A 45 26.71 -9.95 5.51
C THR A 45 25.30 -10.13 4.97
N LYS A 46 24.57 -11.16 5.40
CA LYS A 46 23.16 -11.34 5.00
C LYS A 46 22.30 -10.21 5.55
N TYR A 47 21.80 -9.33 4.69
CA TYR A 47 20.78 -8.35 5.06
C TYR A 47 19.39 -9.00 4.97
N THR A 48 18.85 -9.38 6.12
CA THR A 48 17.42 -9.70 6.24
C THR A 48 16.69 -8.40 6.54
N GLY A 49 16.17 -7.70 5.53
CA GLY A 49 15.20 -6.63 5.79
C GLY A 49 15.28 -5.40 4.89
N LEU A 50 14.59 -5.48 3.77
CA LEU A 50 13.30 -4.81 3.54
C LEU A 50 12.67 -5.63 2.43
N LYS A 51 11.50 -6.24 2.67
CA LYS A 51 10.73 -6.81 1.56
C LYS A 51 10.60 -5.69 0.53
N THR A 52 10.97 -5.99 -0.70
CA THR A 52 10.88 -5.15 -1.88
C THR A 52 9.47 -4.56 -1.97
N CYS A 53 9.24 -3.42 -1.34
CA CYS A 53 8.13 -2.56 -1.69
C CYS A 53 8.53 -2.04 -3.06
N VAL A 54 7.96 -2.64 -4.11
CA VAL A 54 8.15 -2.19 -5.48
C VAL A 54 7.50 -0.81 -5.58
N PHE A 55 8.28 0.22 -5.21
CA PHE A 55 7.87 1.61 -5.17
C PHE A 55 7.29 2.09 -6.52
N PRO A 56 7.84 1.68 -7.69
CA PRO A 56 7.23 2.02 -8.97
C PRO A 56 6.04 1.14 -9.39
N ALA A 57 5.68 0.08 -8.65
CA ALA A 57 4.43 -0.64 -8.88
C ALA A 57 3.22 0.08 -8.25
N VAL A 58 3.47 1.05 -7.37
CA VAL A 58 2.46 1.99 -6.89
C VAL A 58 2.36 3.14 -7.90
N VAL A 59 1.80 2.86 -9.08
CA VAL A 59 1.53 3.86 -10.15
C VAL A 59 0.26 4.68 -9.83
N ARG A 60 -0.14 4.74 -8.57
CA ARG A 60 -1.32 5.48 -8.12
C ARG A 60 -0.84 6.65 -7.26
N ASP A 61 -1.34 7.84 -7.54
CA ASP A 61 -1.15 9.05 -6.75
C ASP A 61 -2.43 9.39 -5.97
N GLY A 62 -2.34 10.29 -4.99
CA GLY A 62 -3.49 10.78 -4.24
C GLY A 62 -4.60 11.30 -5.15
N ALA A 63 -4.24 11.98 -6.25
CA ALA A 63 -5.19 12.50 -7.23
C ALA A 63 -6.05 11.41 -7.90
N THR A 64 -5.45 10.29 -8.31
CA THR A 64 -6.16 9.16 -8.89
C THR A 64 -7.11 8.51 -7.88
N ILE A 65 -6.68 8.37 -6.62
CA ILE A 65 -7.52 7.85 -5.53
C ILE A 65 -8.73 8.77 -5.32
N ILE A 66 -8.49 10.08 -5.22
CA ILE A 66 -9.56 11.08 -5.05
C ILE A 66 -10.58 10.96 -6.19
N LYS A 67 -10.12 10.90 -7.44
CA LYS A 67 -10.99 10.78 -8.61
C LYS A 67 -11.86 9.53 -8.56
N GLU A 68 -11.26 8.34 -8.39
CA GLU A 68 -11.99 7.07 -8.37
C GLU A 68 -13.04 7.01 -7.26
N HIS A 69 -12.71 7.53 -6.07
CA HIS A 69 -13.65 7.57 -4.96
C HIS A 69 -14.75 8.62 -5.13
N CYS A 70 -14.44 9.77 -5.74
CA CYS A 70 -15.46 10.77 -6.09
C CYS A 70 -16.46 10.23 -7.12
N GLU A 71 -15.98 9.50 -8.14
CA GLU A 71 -16.85 8.86 -9.14
C GLU A 71 -17.80 7.84 -8.49
N LYS A 72 -17.30 7.02 -7.56
CA LYS A 72 -18.12 6.07 -6.78
C LYS A 72 -19.15 6.78 -5.91
N LEU A 73 -18.76 7.88 -5.25
CA LEU A 73 -19.64 8.69 -4.42
C LEU A 73 -20.79 9.26 -5.25
N GLU A 74 -20.50 9.91 -6.38
CA GLU A 74 -21.54 10.52 -7.22
C GLU A 74 -22.48 9.46 -7.82
N LYS A 75 -21.97 8.28 -8.17
CA LYS A 75 -22.82 7.16 -8.59
C LYS A 75 -23.77 6.71 -7.48
N ALA A 76 -23.29 6.57 -6.25
CA ALA A 76 -24.12 6.19 -5.11
C ALA A 76 -25.17 7.27 -4.79
N ILE A 77 -24.81 8.55 -4.86
CA ILE A 77 -25.77 9.66 -4.66
C ILE A 77 -26.87 9.61 -5.71
N LEU A 78 -26.53 9.40 -6.99
CA LEU A 78 -27.50 9.31 -8.08
C LEU A 78 -28.48 8.14 -7.88
N GLU A 79 -28.00 6.99 -7.42
CA GLU A 79 -28.84 5.83 -7.08
C GLU A 79 -29.83 6.18 -5.95
N TYR A 80 -29.38 6.87 -4.90
CA TYR A 80 -30.23 7.34 -3.81
C TYR A 80 -31.26 8.40 -4.24
N GLU A 81 -30.86 9.37 -5.06
CA GLU A 81 -31.77 10.38 -5.63
C GLU A 81 -32.87 9.73 -6.48
N THR A 82 -32.53 8.70 -7.25
CA THR A 82 -33.48 7.93 -8.06
C THR A 82 -34.49 7.20 -7.17
N GLN A 83 -34.01 6.47 -6.15
CA GLN A 83 -34.88 5.77 -5.20
C GLN A 83 -35.81 6.73 -4.45
N PHE A 84 -35.31 7.89 -4.03
CA PHE A 84 -36.14 8.91 -3.39
C PHE A 84 -37.20 9.45 -4.35
N GLY A 85 -36.87 9.66 -5.62
CA GLY A 85 -37.83 10.05 -6.66
C GLY A 85 -38.98 9.04 -6.81
N GLU A 86 -38.65 7.74 -6.84
CA GLU A 86 -39.64 6.67 -6.90
C GLU A 86 -40.53 6.63 -5.65
N TRP A 87 -39.95 6.77 -4.46
CA TRP A 87 -40.71 6.83 -3.21
C TRP A 87 -41.62 8.05 -3.14
N LYS A 88 -41.13 9.22 -3.56
CA LYS A 88 -41.92 10.45 -3.66
C LYS A 88 -43.12 10.27 -4.58
N LEU A 89 -42.93 9.63 -5.74
CA LEU A 89 -44.01 9.33 -6.68
C LEU A 89 -45.05 8.39 -6.04
N LYS A 90 -44.61 7.27 -5.46
CA LYS A 90 -45.50 6.31 -4.77
C LYS A 90 -46.31 6.98 -3.65
N TRP A 91 -45.66 7.81 -2.84
CA TRP A 91 -46.32 8.57 -1.77
C TRP A 91 -47.36 9.56 -2.31
N THR A 92 -47.02 10.28 -3.38
CA THR A 92 -47.92 11.25 -4.02
C THR A 92 -49.17 10.55 -4.57
N THR A 93 -49.00 9.39 -5.23
CA THR A 93 -50.12 8.58 -5.72
C THR A 93 -51.00 8.08 -4.57
N TYR A 94 -50.41 7.46 -3.55
CA TYR A 94 -51.14 6.97 -2.36
C TYR A 94 -51.98 8.08 -1.71
N HIS A 95 -51.42 9.28 -1.60
CA HIS A 95 -52.12 10.41 -1.01
C HIS A 95 -53.21 11.02 -1.90
N THR A 96 -53.02 10.99 -3.21
CA THR A 96 -54.06 11.38 -4.16
C THR A 96 -55.28 10.45 -4.03
N GLU A 97 -55.04 9.13 -4.00
CA GLU A 97 -56.10 8.13 -3.78
C GLU A 97 -56.80 8.32 -2.43
N TYR A 98 -56.02 8.60 -1.37
CA TYR A 98 -56.58 8.85 -0.04
C TYR A 98 -57.46 10.11 0.00
N CYS A 99 -57.06 11.18 -0.69
CA CYS A 99 -57.88 12.40 -0.78
C CYS A 99 -59.22 12.14 -1.48
N THR A 100 -59.22 11.34 -2.55
CA THR A 100 -60.46 10.93 -3.23
C THR A 100 -61.38 10.14 -2.31
N LYS A 101 -60.84 9.12 -1.61
CA LYS A 101 -61.62 8.34 -0.64
C LYS A 101 -62.14 9.17 0.52
N TYR A 102 -61.35 10.12 1.00
CA TYR A 102 -61.76 11.03 2.07
C TYR A 102 -62.93 11.93 1.64
N ASP A 103 -62.88 12.48 0.42
CA ASP A 103 -63.99 13.26 -0.16
C ASP A 103 -65.27 12.41 -0.30
N GLU A 104 -65.15 11.18 -0.80
CA GLU A 104 -66.26 10.23 -0.91
C GLU A 104 -66.92 9.91 0.44
N ILE A 105 -66.13 9.70 1.49
CA ILE A 105 -66.63 9.43 2.84
C ILE A 105 -67.38 10.64 3.40
N ILE A 106 -66.83 11.85 3.25
CA ILE A 106 -67.50 13.08 3.72
C ILE A 106 -68.81 13.28 2.96
N LYS A 107 -68.78 13.14 1.62
CA LYS A 107 -69.97 13.26 0.79
C LYS A 107 -71.05 12.28 1.24
N SER A 108 -70.70 11.00 1.41
CA SER A 108 -71.66 9.98 1.85
C SER A 108 -72.28 10.30 3.22
N ARG A 109 -71.51 10.87 4.15
CA ARG A 109 -72.02 11.32 5.46
C ARG A 109 -72.95 12.52 5.35
N HIS A 110 -72.62 13.49 4.50
CA HIS A 110 -73.46 14.66 4.25
C HIS A 110 -74.77 14.26 3.56
N ASP A 111 -74.72 13.39 2.55
CA ASP A 111 -75.90 12.87 1.85
C ASP A 111 -76.83 12.13 2.81
N TRP A 112 -76.27 11.29 3.70
CA TRP A 112 -77.05 10.63 4.76
C TRP A 112 -77.72 11.62 5.72
N TYR A 113 -77.01 12.67 6.14
CA TYR A 113 -77.54 13.68 7.04
C TYR A 113 -78.70 14.48 6.43
N ILE A 114 -78.59 14.82 5.14
CA ILE A 114 -79.65 15.51 4.39
C ILE A 114 -80.90 14.62 4.28
N GLU A 115 -80.71 13.33 3.98
CA GLU A 115 -81.83 12.39 3.90
C GLU A 115 -82.48 12.12 5.27
N TYR A 116 -81.68 12.11 6.34
CA TYR A 116 -82.19 12.08 7.71
C TYR A 116 -83.06 13.29 8.03
N LEU A 117 -82.60 14.51 7.72
CA LEU A 117 -83.39 15.74 7.91
C LEU A 117 -84.69 15.72 7.09
N ARG A 118 -84.61 15.26 5.84
CA ARG A 118 -85.77 15.09 4.97
C ARG A 118 -86.81 14.14 5.59
N SER A 119 -86.35 13.01 6.12
CA SER A 119 -87.20 12.02 6.78
C SER A 119 -87.89 12.58 8.03
N GLN A 120 -87.19 13.41 8.80
CA GLN A 120 -87.76 14.13 9.96
C GLN A 120 -88.88 15.08 9.53
N TYR A 121 -88.70 15.84 8.44
CA TYR A 121 -89.74 16.74 7.93
C TYR A 121 -90.97 15.99 7.41
N ILE A 122 -90.78 14.88 6.69
CA ILE A 122 -91.88 14.01 6.22
C ILE A 122 -92.70 13.49 7.41
N CYS A 123 -92.01 13.01 8.46
CA CYS A 123 -92.66 12.50 9.66
C CYS A 123 -93.44 13.61 10.40
N ALA A 124 -92.86 14.80 10.53
CA ALA A 124 -93.48 15.94 11.20
C ALA A 124 -94.71 16.47 10.44
N ASN A 125 -94.69 16.45 9.11
CA ASN A 125 -95.80 16.86 8.26
C ASN A 125 -96.90 15.79 8.17
N ASN A 126 -96.60 14.54 8.55
CA ASN A 126 -97.43 13.36 8.29
C ASN A 126 -97.83 13.24 6.80
N SER A 127 -96.92 13.66 5.91
CA SER A 127 -97.10 13.75 4.46
C SER A 127 -95.76 13.55 3.76
N THR A 128 -95.78 12.92 2.60
CA THR A 128 -94.61 12.77 1.73
C THR A 128 -94.17 14.08 1.05
N GLU A 129 -95.01 15.12 1.11
CA GLU A 129 -94.73 16.42 0.52
C GLU A 129 -94.04 17.36 1.53
N LEU A 130 -92.93 17.94 1.08
CA LEU A 130 -92.21 18.99 1.80
C LEU A 130 -92.81 20.35 1.45
N THR A 131 -92.95 21.23 2.44
CA THR A 131 -93.30 22.63 2.20
C THR A 131 -92.14 23.35 1.49
N ASP A 132 -92.42 24.47 0.84
CA ASP A 132 -91.38 25.22 0.13
C ASP A 132 -90.31 25.79 1.08
N GLU A 133 -90.71 26.15 2.31
CA GLU A 133 -89.76 26.53 3.38
C GLU A 133 -88.82 25.38 3.77
N GLN A 134 -89.34 24.14 3.86
CA GLN A 134 -88.52 22.97 4.19
C GLN A 134 -87.58 22.58 3.03
N LYS A 135 -88.05 22.70 1.78
CA LYS A 135 -87.19 22.53 0.59
C LYS A 135 -86.07 23.56 0.55
N ALA A 136 -86.39 24.83 0.82
CA ALA A 136 -85.41 25.90 0.89
C ALA A 136 -84.36 25.64 1.98
N LYS A 137 -84.80 25.18 3.15
CA LYS A 137 -83.91 24.86 4.28
C LYS A 137 -83.02 23.65 3.99
N LEU A 138 -83.53 22.60 3.36
CA LEU A 138 -82.70 21.46 2.92
C LEU A 138 -81.66 21.88 1.87
N ALA A 139 -82.02 22.77 0.94
CA ALA A 139 -81.08 23.31 -0.04
C ALA A 139 -79.98 24.18 0.61
N GLU A 140 -80.33 24.97 1.62
CA GLU A 140 -79.37 25.73 2.42
C GLU A 140 -78.38 24.81 3.15
N VAL A 141 -78.89 23.78 3.83
CA VAL A 141 -78.04 22.81 4.56
C VAL A 141 -77.17 22.01 3.58
N GLN A 142 -77.67 21.64 2.40
CA GLN A 142 -76.88 20.97 1.36
C GLN A 142 -75.70 21.86 0.95
N LYS A 143 -75.96 23.14 0.69
CA LYS A 143 -74.92 24.11 0.31
C LYS A 143 -73.87 24.25 1.41
N GLU A 144 -74.28 24.38 2.66
CA GLU A 144 -73.36 24.46 3.81
C GLU A 144 -72.50 23.18 3.93
N CYS A 145 -73.10 22.01 3.72
CA CYS A 145 -72.38 20.72 3.73
C CYS A 145 -71.35 20.63 2.60
N ASP A 146 -71.71 21.06 1.38
CA ASP A 146 -70.79 21.06 0.24
C ASP A 146 -69.62 22.04 0.43
N GLU A 147 -69.89 23.23 0.99
CA GLU A 147 -68.85 24.21 1.36
C GLU A 147 -67.90 23.65 2.41
N LYS A 148 -68.44 23.04 3.49
CA LYS A 148 -67.64 22.38 4.54
C LYS A 148 -66.81 21.21 4.00
N ARG A 149 -67.37 20.41 3.10
CA ARG A 149 -66.62 19.30 2.44
C ARG A 149 -65.45 19.85 1.66
N THR A 150 -65.70 20.83 0.80
CA THR A 150 -64.67 21.44 -0.06
C THR A 150 -63.54 22.02 0.78
N ALA A 151 -63.86 22.81 1.81
CA ALA A 151 -62.87 23.39 2.72
C ALA A 151 -62.06 22.32 3.47
N ALA A 152 -62.70 21.23 3.94
CA ALA A 152 -62.02 20.15 4.65
C ALA A 152 -61.04 19.37 3.74
N VAL A 153 -61.44 19.09 2.50
CA VAL A 153 -60.60 18.40 1.51
C VAL A 153 -59.44 19.28 1.08
N GLU A 154 -59.66 20.57 0.84
CA GLU A 154 -58.60 21.53 0.51
C GLU A 154 -57.59 21.69 1.65
N ALA A 155 -58.06 21.84 2.89
CA ALA A 155 -57.18 21.93 4.05
C ALA A 155 -56.30 20.68 4.22
N TYR A 156 -56.85 19.50 3.93
CA TYR A 156 -56.08 18.26 3.97
C TYR A 156 -55.04 18.18 2.84
N LYS A 157 -55.41 18.52 1.61
CA LYS A 157 -54.48 18.59 0.46
C LYS A 157 -53.31 19.54 0.73
N LEU A 158 -53.58 20.69 1.36
CA LEU A 158 -52.58 21.70 1.65
C LEU A 158 -51.57 21.20 2.70
N LYS A 159 -52.03 20.63 3.82
CA LYS A 159 -51.16 20.00 4.83
C LYS A 159 -50.27 18.91 4.24
N LEU A 160 -50.82 18.14 3.31
CA LEU A 160 -50.12 17.03 2.67
C LEU A 160 -49.01 17.51 1.73
N ALA A 161 -49.27 18.59 0.99
CA ALA A 161 -48.26 19.27 0.18
C ALA A 161 -47.12 19.85 1.03
N GLU A 162 -47.44 20.44 2.19
CA GLU A 162 -46.45 20.97 3.13
C GLU A 162 -45.52 19.87 3.67
N ILE A 163 -46.07 18.73 4.11
CA ILE A 163 -45.27 17.60 4.60
C ILE A 163 -44.35 17.05 3.50
N LEU A 164 -44.86 16.88 2.28
CA LEU A 164 -44.07 16.41 1.14
C LEU A 164 -42.92 17.38 0.81
N LEU A 165 -43.19 18.69 0.86
CA LEU A 165 -42.18 19.73 0.63
C LEU A 165 -41.10 19.70 1.72
N GLU A 166 -41.50 19.57 2.99
CA GLU A 166 -40.58 19.47 4.12
C GLU A 166 -39.67 18.24 3.99
N CYS A 167 -40.24 17.07 3.68
CA CYS A 167 -39.48 15.85 3.45
C CYS A 167 -38.49 15.99 2.29
N ALA A 168 -38.91 16.56 1.15
CA ALA A 168 -38.02 16.80 0.01
C ALA A 168 -36.89 17.76 0.34
N THR A 169 -37.18 18.80 1.14
CA THR A 169 -36.19 19.78 1.59
C THR A 169 -35.17 19.13 2.51
N LYS A 170 -35.63 18.35 3.52
CA LYS A 170 -34.75 17.61 4.43
C LYS A 170 -33.84 16.63 3.70
N PHE A 171 -34.38 15.90 2.72
CA PHE A 171 -33.60 14.98 1.90
C PHE A 171 -32.50 15.71 1.10
N SER A 172 -32.87 16.80 0.42
CA SER A 172 -31.92 17.60 -0.37
C SER A 172 -30.77 18.13 0.48
N THR A 173 -31.09 18.73 1.65
CA THR A 173 -30.08 19.23 2.59
C THR A 173 -29.17 18.10 3.08
N SER A 174 -29.74 16.94 3.42
CA SER A 174 -28.96 15.79 3.90
C SER A 174 -27.99 15.25 2.85
N ILE A 175 -28.38 15.19 1.57
CA ILE A 175 -27.49 14.77 0.48
C ILE A 175 -26.34 15.76 0.31
N ILE A 176 -26.60 17.06 0.35
CA ILE A 176 -25.57 18.09 0.21
C ILE A 176 -24.54 17.99 1.34
N ASP A 177 -25.01 17.84 2.58
CA ASP A 177 -24.15 17.66 3.74
C ASP A 177 -23.30 16.39 3.65
N TYR A 178 -23.93 15.27 3.25
CA TYR A 178 -23.24 14.00 3.06
C TYR A 178 -22.17 14.10 1.96
N ARG A 179 -22.52 14.66 0.79
CA ARG A 179 -21.61 14.87 -0.34
C ARG A 179 -20.39 15.69 0.09
N THR A 180 -20.61 16.75 0.88
CA THR A 180 -19.53 17.62 1.38
C THR A 180 -18.60 16.88 2.34
N LYS A 181 -19.16 16.18 3.35
CA LYS A 181 -18.39 15.40 4.33
C LYS A 181 -17.61 14.27 3.65
N ALA A 182 -18.25 13.54 2.73
CA ALA A 182 -17.63 12.45 2.01
C ALA A 182 -16.48 12.93 1.11
N LYS A 183 -16.66 14.04 0.36
CA LYS A 183 -15.58 14.63 -0.46
C LYS A 183 -14.39 15.08 0.40
N SER A 184 -14.65 15.72 1.55
CA SER A 184 -13.59 16.10 2.49
C SER A 184 -12.81 14.88 3.01
N TYR A 185 -13.52 13.79 3.35
CA TYR A 185 -12.87 12.56 3.77
C TYR A 185 -12.05 11.91 2.65
N ILE A 186 -12.58 11.85 1.42
CA ILE A 186 -11.86 11.33 0.25
C ILE A 186 -10.58 12.14 -0.01
N GLN A 187 -10.64 13.47 0.10
CA GLN A 187 -9.45 14.32 -0.01
C GLN A 187 -8.38 13.93 1.02
N SER A 188 -8.78 13.75 2.29
CA SER A 188 -7.85 13.35 3.35
C SER A 188 -7.17 11.99 3.09
N ILE A 189 -7.85 11.06 2.41
CA ILE A 189 -7.26 9.78 2.02
C ILE A 189 -6.16 10.00 0.98
N GLY A 190 -6.43 10.81 -0.05
CA GLY A 190 -5.45 11.16 -1.09
C GLY A 190 -4.22 11.86 -0.50
N ASP A 191 -4.43 12.86 0.35
CA ASP A 191 -3.34 13.63 0.97
C ASP A 191 -2.47 12.74 1.89
N ASN A 192 -3.10 11.87 2.68
CA ASN A 192 -2.39 10.92 3.55
C ASN A 192 -1.57 9.90 2.75
N PHE A 193 -2.11 9.45 1.61
CA PHE A 193 -1.41 8.55 0.71
C PHE A 193 -0.11 9.18 0.18
N ASP A 194 -0.20 10.42 -0.33
CA ASP A 194 0.96 11.15 -0.84
C ASP A 194 1.99 11.44 0.27
N ALA A 195 1.52 11.78 1.47
CA ALA A 195 2.38 11.98 2.63
C ALA A 195 3.14 10.69 3.02
N CYS A 196 2.46 9.54 3.02
CA CYS A 196 3.09 8.25 3.26
C CYS A 196 4.11 7.89 2.16
N GLN A 197 3.78 8.16 0.90
CA GLN A 197 4.68 7.91 -0.23
C GLN A 197 5.94 8.77 -0.15
N LYS A 198 5.81 10.05 0.20
CA LYS A 198 6.94 10.96 0.40
C LYS A 198 7.83 10.49 1.55
N LYS A 199 7.26 10.21 2.72
CA LYS A 199 8.02 9.72 3.88
C LYS A 199 8.76 8.42 3.57
N ARG A 200 8.11 7.50 2.86
CA ARG A 200 8.73 6.24 2.46
C ARG A 200 9.91 6.45 1.49
N SER A 201 9.80 7.40 0.56
CA SER A 201 10.92 7.79 -0.32
C SER A 201 12.11 8.32 0.48
N GLU A 202 11.84 9.19 1.45
CA GLU A 202 12.86 9.79 2.33
C GLU A 202 13.55 8.72 3.20
N ASP A 203 12.78 7.80 3.79
CA ASP A 203 13.31 6.68 4.58
C ASP A 203 14.22 5.77 3.74
N ILE A 204 13.82 5.45 2.49
CA ILE A 204 14.62 4.65 1.56
C ILE A 204 15.93 5.38 1.23
N LYS A 205 15.87 6.68 0.94
CA LYS A 205 17.05 7.49 0.66
C LYS A 205 18.02 7.52 1.85
N ALA A 206 17.51 7.78 3.05
CA ALA A 206 18.31 7.79 4.28
C ALA A 206 18.93 6.41 4.59
N TYR A 207 18.20 5.33 4.30
CA TYR A 207 18.73 3.98 4.45
C TYR A 207 19.84 3.68 3.43
N LYS A 208 19.72 4.18 2.20
CA LYS A 208 20.75 4.06 1.16
C LYS A 208 22.06 4.73 1.59
N GLU A 209 21.99 5.96 2.08
CA GLU A 209 23.16 6.70 2.59
C GLU A 209 23.86 5.93 3.73
N LYS A 210 23.09 5.28 4.62
CA LYS A 210 23.63 4.41 5.68
C LYS A 210 24.32 3.15 5.12
N LEU A 211 23.76 2.53 4.09
CA LEU A 211 24.38 1.36 3.44
C LEU A 211 25.68 1.73 2.74
N GLU A 212 25.71 2.85 2.02
CA GLU A 212 26.92 3.37 1.37
C GLU A 212 28.03 3.64 2.40
N ALA A 213 27.71 4.36 3.48
CA ALA A 213 28.67 4.62 4.57
C ALA A 213 29.20 3.32 5.20
N LYS A 214 28.32 2.32 5.40
CA LYS A 214 28.70 1.02 5.96
C LYS A 214 29.56 0.21 4.98
N GLY A 215 29.29 0.30 3.68
CA GLY A 215 30.12 -0.33 2.64
C GLY A 215 31.54 0.23 2.62
N ILE A 216 31.67 1.57 2.65
CA ILE A 216 32.97 2.26 2.72
C ILE A 216 33.74 1.82 3.98
N SER A 217 33.10 1.85 5.15
CA SER A 217 33.71 1.46 6.42
C SER A 217 34.15 -0.02 6.43
N ALA A 218 33.31 -0.92 5.90
CA ALA A 218 33.64 -2.35 5.81
C ALA A 218 34.83 -2.60 4.87
N LYS A 219 34.90 -1.89 3.74
CA LYS A 219 36.04 -1.96 2.81
C LYS A 219 37.34 -1.49 3.46
N GLN A 220 37.30 -0.36 4.18
CA GLN A 220 38.46 0.16 4.91
C GLN A 220 38.95 -0.84 5.97
N SER A 221 38.03 -1.40 6.77
CA SER A 221 38.38 -2.41 7.78
C SER A 221 38.98 -3.68 7.15
N LEU A 222 38.44 -4.13 6.01
CA LEU A 222 38.98 -5.26 5.26
C LEU A 222 40.40 -4.95 4.73
N PHE A 223 40.61 -3.77 4.18
CA PHE A 223 41.92 -3.31 3.71
C PHE A 223 42.96 -3.33 4.84
N GLU A 224 42.65 -2.74 6.00
CA GLU A 224 43.55 -2.70 7.16
C GLU A 224 43.88 -4.10 7.69
N SER A 225 42.87 -4.95 7.82
CA SER A 225 43.03 -6.34 8.26
C SER A 225 43.89 -7.15 7.30
N MET A 226 43.66 -7.02 5.99
CA MET A 226 44.47 -7.65 4.96
C MET A 226 45.90 -7.13 4.99
N ASN A 227 46.10 -5.81 5.05
CA ASN A 227 47.43 -5.21 5.07
C ASN A 227 48.25 -5.76 6.26
N LYS A 228 47.65 -5.80 7.46
CA LYS A 228 48.29 -6.37 8.67
C LYS A 228 48.64 -7.85 8.51
N ALA A 229 47.69 -8.67 8.06
CA ALA A 229 47.90 -10.11 7.92
C ALA A 229 48.91 -10.45 6.81
N LYS A 230 48.85 -9.75 5.69
CA LYS A 230 49.65 -10.02 4.50
C LYS A 230 51.09 -9.51 4.66
N LYS A 231 51.30 -8.37 5.33
CA LYS A 231 52.63 -7.94 5.78
C LYS A 231 53.29 -9.00 6.67
N SER A 232 52.57 -9.55 7.66
CA SER A 232 53.11 -10.63 8.50
C SER A 232 53.46 -11.89 7.70
N HIS A 233 52.64 -12.26 6.72
CA HIS A 233 52.94 -13.39 5.83
C HIS A 233 54.17 -13.13 4.94
N TRP A 234 54.32 -11.90 4.43
CA TRP A 234 55.46 -11.48 3.62
C TRP A 234 56.76 -11.59 4.43
N THR A 235 56.79 -11.02 5.64
CA THR A 235 57.96 -11.12 6.54
C THR A 235 58.33 -12.58 6.81
N LYS A 236 57.36 -13.43 7.17
CA LYS A 236 57.62 -14.85 7.42
C LYS A 236 58.14 -15.59 6.19
N TYR A 237 57.68 -15.22 5.00
CA TYR A 237 58.16 -15.82 3.75
C TYR A 237 59.63 -15.42 3.49
N LEU A 238 59.96 -14.15 3.68
CA LEU A 238 61.33 -13.65 3.59
C LEU A 238 62.27 -14.33 4.61
N ASP A 239 61.82 -14.51 5.86
CA ASP A 239 62.59 -15.19 6.90
C ASP A 239 62.91 -16.66 6.52
N ILE A 240 61.96 -17.34 5.86
CA ILE A 240 62.18 -18.71 5.35
C ILE A 240 63.21 -18.71 4.22
N LEU A 241 63.16 -17.74 3.31
CA LEU A 241 64.16 -17.62 2.25
C LEU A 241 65.56 -17.40 2.84
N LYS A 242 65.70 -16.48 3.81
CA LYS A 242 66.96 -16.25 4.54
C LYS A 242 67.49 -17.51 5.22
N LEU A 243 66.60 -18.29 5.84
CA LEU A 243 66.98 -19.50 6.59
C LEU A 243 67.45 -20.67 5.68
N HIS A 244 67.20 -20.59 4.38
CA HIS A 244 67.48 -21.66 3.42
C HIS A 244 68.48 -21.28 2.33
N HIS A 245 68.82 -19.99 2.23
CA HIS A 245 69.71 -19.44 1.22
C HIS A 245 70.64 -18.45 1.91
N ASP A 246 71.85 -18.90 2.25
CA ASP A 246 72.80 -18.14 3.08
C ASP A 246 73.23 -16.81 2.44
N ASP A 247 73.19 -16.73 1.09
CA ASP A 247 73.50 -15.52 0.30
C ASP A 247 72.28 -14.59 0.10
N PHE A 248 71.11 -14.92 0.66
CA PHE A 248 69.90 -14.10 0.53
C PHE A 248 69.79 -13.10 1.68
N VAL A 249 69.87 -11.81 1.34
CA VAL A 249 69.80 -10.70 2.30
C VAL A 249 68.57 -9.85 1.99
N VAL A 250 67.92 -9.35 3.04
CA VAL A 250 66.80 -8.41 2.91
C VAL A 250 67.12 -7.15 3.69
N ASN A 251 67.20 -6.02 2.99
CA ASN A 251 67.46 -4.68 3.49
C ASN A 251 66.20 -3.82 3.31
N GLY A 252 65.32 -3.81 4.31
CA GLY A 252 64.00 -3.19 4.18
C GLY A 252 63.14 -3.94 3.15
N ASP A 253 62.74 -3.27 2.08
CA ASP A 253 61.99 -3.88 0.97
C ASP A 253 62.90 -4.42 -0.15
N VAL A 254 64.22 -4.20 -0.05
CA VAL A 254 65.20 -4.64 -1.05
C VAL A 254 65.67 -6.05 -0.74
N CYS A 255 65.57 -6.95 -1.72
CA CYS A 255 66.04 -8.33 -1.63
C CYS A 255 67.28 -8.51 -2.51
N ASP A 256 68.39 -8.92 -1.91
CA ASP A 256 69.67 -9.16 -2.56
C ASP A 256 70.07 -10.64 -2.44
N GLY A 257 70.77 -11.19 -3.43
CA GLY A 257 71.20 -12.59 -3.45
C GLY A 257 71.08 -13.24 -4.82
N PRO A 258 71.04 -14.59 -4.90
CA PRO A 258 70.95 -15.29 -6.18
C PRO A 258 69.70 -14.89 -6.96
N THR A 259 69.84 -14.63 -8.26
CA THR A 259 68.80 -14.07 -9.14
C THR A 259 67.49 -14.84 -9.08
N ASP A 260 67.55 -16.17 -8.99
CA ASP A 260 66.37 -17.02 -8.91
C ASP A 260 65.60 -16.83 -7.59
N ILE A 261 66.32 -16.63 -6.47
CA ILE A 261 65.72 -16.43 -5.14
C ILE A 261 65.06 -15.06 -5.04
N VAL A 262 65.74 -14.01 -5.53
CA VAL A 262 65.18 -12.65 -5.63
C VAL A 262 63.93 -12.64 -6.53
N THR A 263 63.99 -13.35 -7.66
CA THR A 263 62.83 -13.49 -8.57
C THR A 263 61.66 -14.20 -7.88
N MET A 264 61.91 -15.22 -7.04
CA MET A 264 60.88 -15.88 -6.26
C MET A 264 60.27 -14.97 -5.19
N ALA A 265 61.07 -14.12 -4.55
CA ALA A 265 60.60 -13.12 -3.59
C ALA A 265 59.66 -12.12 -4.28
N ASN A 266 60.09 -11.56 -5.41
CA ASN A 266 59.31 -10.59 -6.18
C ASN A 266 57.98 -11.17 -6.69
N LYS A 267 58.00 -12.38 -7.26
CA LYS A 267 56.77 -13.07 -7.72
C LYS A 267 55.79 -13.37 -6.59
N TYR A 268 56.31 -13.67 -5.39
CA TYR A 268 55.44 -13.90 -4.24
C TYR A 268 54.78 -12.59 -3.77
N SER A 269 55.53 -11.49 -3.74
CA SER A 269 55.02 -10.14 -3.42
C SER A 269 53.96 -9.68 -4.42
N GLU A 270 54.23 -9.83 -5.73
CA GLU A 270 53.28 -9.53 -6.81
C GLU A 270 51.97 -10.30 -6.63
N LYS A 271 52.06 -11.62 -6.44
CA LYS A 271 50.88 -12.48 -6.21
C LYS A 271 50.10 -12.14 -4.93
N LEU A 272 50.80 -11.67 -3.89
CA LEU A 272 50.17 -11.19 -2.65
C LEU A 272 49.36 -9.92 -2.91
N SER A 273 49.92 -8.99 -3.71
CA SER A 273 49.27 -7.75 -4.11
C SER A 273 48.04 -8.01 -4.99
N GLU A 274 48.19 -8.84 -6.02
CA GLU A 274 47.08 -9.25 -6.91
C GLU A 274 45.92 -9.86 -6.12
N TYR A 275 46.23 -10.72 -5.15
CA TYR A 275 45.21 -11.33 -4.31
C TYR A 275 44.45 -10.29 -3.47
N CYS A 276 45.16 -9.34 -2.84
CA CYS A 276 44.53 -8.27 -2.07
C CYS A 276 43.61 -7.41 -2.95
N ALA A 277 44.06 -7.07 -4.17
CA ALA A 277 43.26 -6.32 -5.13
C ALA A 277 41.99 -7.09 -5.54
N ALA A 278 42.09 -8.40 -5.80
CA ALA A 278 40.94 -9.24 -6.14
C ALA A 278 39.89 -9.30 -5.02
N VAL A 279 40.33 -9.43 -3.75
CA VAL A 279 39.43 -9.46 -2.59
C VAL A 279 38.72 -8.11 -2.39
N LEU A 280 39.42 -6.99 -2.59
CA LEU A 280 38.80 -5.65 -2.53
C LEU A 280 37.78 -5.45 -3.64
N LEU A 281 38.09 -5.89 -4.87
CA LEU A 281 37.17 -5.81 -6.00
C LEU A 281 35.90 -6.63 -5.77
N GLU A 282 36.01 -7.81 -5.15
CA GLU A 282 34.85 -8.63 -4.83
C GLU A 282 34.01 -8.01 -3.69
N CYS A 283 34.65 -7.34 -2.73
CA CYS A 283 33.96 -6.53 -1.72
C CYS A 283 33.20 -5.37 -2.36
N ASP A 284 33.81 -4.65 -3.31
CA ASP A 284 33.16 -3.57 -4.06
C ASP A 284 31.92 -4.08 -4.80
N LYS A 285 32.07 -5.15 -5.58
CA LYS A 285 30.96 -5.78 -6.30
C LYS A 285 29.84 -6.22 -5.36
N TYR A 286 30.17 -6.78 -4.20
CA TYR A 286 29.17 -7.19 -3.22
C TYR A 286 28.35 -6.02 -2.68
N TRP A 287 29.01 -4.90 -2.36
CA TRP A 287 28.32 -3.71 -1.85
C TRP A 287 27.56 -2.99 -2.96
N GLU A 288 28.12 -2.93 -4.17
CA GLU A 288 27.40 -2.47 -5.36
C GLU A 288 26.15 -3.32 -5.60
N ASP A 289 26.22 -4.65 -5.54
CA ASP A 289 25.07 -5.54 -5.69
C ASP A 289 24.04 -5.37 -4.56
N ILE A 290 24.47 -5.03 -3.34
CA ILE A 290 23.53 -4.68 -2.26
C ILE A 290 22.91 -3.32 -2.48
N ILE A 291 23.66 -2.33 -2.96
CA ILE A 291 23.13 -0.98 -3.17
C ILE A 291 22.24 -0.94 -4.42
N LEU A 292 22.64 -1.64 -5.49
CA LEU A 292 22.01 -1.72 -6.81
C LEU A 292 21.00 -2.86 -6.95
N GLY A 293 21.16 -3.99 -6.26
CA GLY A 293 20.16 -5.07 -6.22
C GLY A 293 18.85 -4.63 -5.59
N TRP A 294 18.87 -3.53 -4.82
CA TRP A 294 17.68 -2.84 -4.34
C TRP A 294 17.00 -1.99 -5.43
N TYR A 295 17.70 -1.71 -6.54
CA TYR A 295 17.15 -1.06 -7.73
C TYR A 295 16.56 -2.06 -8.75
N SER A 296 17.00 -3.32 -8.79
CA SER A 296 16.75 -4.22 -9.94
C SER A 296 15.63 -5.26 -9.77
N THR A 297 14.98 -5.40 -8.62
CA THR A 297 13.64 -6.01 -8.57
C THR A 297 12.55 -4.95 -8.68
N ILE A 298 12.54 -4.29 -9.83
CA ILE A 298 11.35 -3.70 -10.42
C ILE A 298 10.94 -4.67 -11.54
N PRO A 299 10.03 -5.63 -11.29
CA PRO A 299 9.33 -6.23 -12.41
C PRO A 299 8.49 -5.12 -13.03
N ALA A 300 8.85 -4.73 -14.25
CA ALA A 300 7.88 -4.16 -15.18
C ALA A 300 6.64 -5.05 -15.18
N ALA A 301 5.47 -4.43 -15.17
CA ALA A 301 4.15 -5.04 -15.19
C ALA A 301 4.14 -6.49 -15.71
N THR A 302 3.93 -7.45 -14.82
CA THR A 302 3.27 -8.69 -15.18
C THR A 302 2.05 -8.83 -14.32
N SER A 303 0.92 -8.66 -15.01
CA SER A 303 -0.43 -9.01 -14.62
C SER A 303 -0.53 -10.24 -13.71
N ALA A 304 -1.48 -10.17 -12.79
CA ALA A 304 -2.15 -11.29 -12.16
C ALA A 304 -1.29 -12.22 -11.30
N ARG A 305 -1.43 -12.06 -9.97
CA ARG A 305 -1.79 -13.19 -9.12
C ARG A 305 -2.47 -12.70 -7.84
N ASN A 306 -3.77 -12.96 -7.81
CA ASN A 306 -4.61 -13.03 -6.62
C ASN A 306 -3.79 -13.51 -5.41
N ARG A 307 -3.59 -12.62 -4.45
CA ARG A 307 -3.59 -12.99 -3.05
C ARG A 307 -4.56 -12.03 -2.40
N ASN A 308 -5.61 -12.62 -1.82
CA ASN A 308 -6.50 -11.98 -0.87
C ASN A 308 -5.66 -11.29 0.21
N ALA A 309 -5.27 -10.04 -0.04
CA ALA A 309 -5.11 -9.07 1.00
C ALA A 309 -6.55 -8.65 1.29
N SER A 310 -7.15 -9.34 2.26
CA SER A 310 -8.32 -8.84 2.94
C SER A 310 -8.01 -7.40 3.36
N CYS A 311 -8.53 -6.45 2.59
CA CYS A 311 -8.98 -5.20 3.17
C CYS A 311 -9.81 -5.59 4.41
N PRO A 312 -9.64 -4.93 5.56
CA PRO A 312 -10.63 -5.08 6.61
C PRO A 312 -11.94 -4.56 6.03
N ASP A 313 -12.76 -5.50 5.55
CA ASP A 313 -14.14 -5.26 5.20
C ASP A 313 -14.82 -4.68 6.43
N SER A 314 -15.46 -3.53 6.22
CA SER A 314 -16.50 -3.01 7.11
C SER A 314 -16.10 -2.86 8.59
N ALA A 315 -15.53 -1.70 8.94
CA ALA A 315 -16.04 -1.04 10.13
C ALA A 315 -17.49 -0.65 9.81
N GLY A 316 -18.41 -1.60 10.00
CA GLY A 316 -19.85 -1.36 9.91
C GLY A 316 -20.20 -0.27 10.90
N VAL A 317 -20.42 0.94 10.40
CA VAL A 317 -21.18 1.95 11.12
C VAL A 317 -22.59 1.38 11.22
N VAL A 318 -22.87 0.73 12.35
CA VAL A 318 -24.22 0.33 12.74
C VAL A 318 -25.00 1.62 12.93
N ILE A 319 -25.73 2.04 11.90
CA ILE A 319 -26.78 3.06 12.04
C ILE A 319 -27.94 2.35 12.72
N THR A 320 -27.96 2.39 14.05
CA THR A 320 -29.15 2.01 14.82
C THR A 320 -30.28 2.94 14.42
N HIS A 321 -31.25 2.42 13.67
CA HIS A 321 -32.50 3.10 13.43
C HIS A 321 -33.31 2.99 14.73
N GLY A 322 -33.41 4.11 15.46
CA GLY A 322 -34.37 4.25 16.54
C GLY A 322 -35.75 4.46 15.93
N ALA A 323 -36.60 3.45 16.10
CA ALA A 323 -38.06 3.56 15.99
C ALA A 323 -38.64 4.24 17.22
#